data_AF-A0A8M1M6C6-F1
#
_entry.id   AF-A0A8M1M6C6-F1
#
_cell.length_a   1.000
_cell.length_b   1.000
_cell.length_c   1.000
_cell.angle_alpha   90.00
_cell.angle_beta   90.00
_cell.angle_gamma   90.00
#
_symmetry.space_group_name_H-M   'P 1'
#
loop_
_entity.id
_entity.type
_entity.pdbx_description
1 polymer ?
#
loop_
_entity_poly.entity_id
_entity_poly.type
_entity_poly.pdbx_seq_one_letter_code
_entity_poly.pdbx_strand_id
1 'polypeptide(L)'
;MPSYPEAKAAPRDCFIDVNSKGDRFGNCGFSGNEYKKCATGNALCGKLQCENVQDMPVFGIVPAIIQTPSKGTKCWGVDFQLGSDVPDPGMVNEGTRCDNGK
;
A
#
# COMPACT_ATOMS: atom_id res chain seq x y z
N MET A 1 -24.96 15.80 -7.11
CA MET A 1 -23.84 15.46 -6.19
C MET A 1 -22.60 15.26 -7.05
N PRO A 2 -21.43 15.82 -6.72
CA PRO A 2 -20.24 15.61 -7.52
C PRO A 2 -19.86 14.13 -7.47
N SER A 3 -19.73 13.49 -8.62
CA SER A 3 -19.19 12.14 -8.73
C SER A 3 -17.69 12.21 -8.49
N TYR A 4 -17.24 11.96 -7.26
CA TYR A 4 -15.81 11.78 -7.01
C TYR A 4 -15.37 10.45 -7.64
N PRO A 5 -14.20 10.42 -8.30
CA PRO A 5 -13.68 9.18 -8.86
C PRO A 5 -13.47 8.15 -7.75
N GLU A 6 -13.84 6.91 -8.01
CA GLU A 6 -13.61 5.80 -7.10
C GLU A 6 -12.11 5.56 -6.90
N ALA A 7 -11.77 5.06 -5.71
CA ALA A 7 -10.41 4.66 -5.41
C ALA A 7 -10.02 3.46 -6.28
N LYS A 8 -8.81 3.51 -6.83
CA LYS A 8 -8.28 2.45 -7.71
C LYS A 8 -6.82 2.19 -7.39
N ALA A 9 -6.30 1.05 -7.84
CA ALA A 9 -4.88 0.74 -7.73
C ALA A 9 -4.02 1.81 -8.43
N ALA A 10 -2.92 2.20 -7.79
CA ALA A 10 -1.98 3.16 -8.33
C ALA A 10 -1.14 2.55 -9.47
N PRO A 11 -0.47 3.39 -10.28
CA PRO A 11 0.52 2.93 -11.25
C PRO A 11 1.64 2.12 -10.58
N ARG A 12 2.23 1.19 -11.34
CA ARG A 12 3.33 0.32 -10.87
C ARG A 12 4.49 1.10 -10.23
N ASP A 13 4.77 2.30 -10.73
CA ASP A 13 5.84 3.16 -10.21
C ASP A 13 5.61 3.56 -8.76
N CYS A 14 4.35 3.78 -8.33
CA CYS A 14 4.04 4.02 -6.92
C CYS A 14 4.42 2.84 -6.04
N PHE A 15 4.10 1.62 -6.48
CA PHE A 15 4.46 0.41 -5.76
C PHE A 15 5.98 0.26 -5.66
N ILE A 16 6.72 0.51 -6.74
CA ILE A 16 8.18 0.42 -6.74
C ILE A 16 8.79 1.45 -5.80
N ASP A 17 8.44 2.73 -5.96
CA ASP A 17 9.04 3.82 -5.21
C ASP A 17 8.75 3.72 -3.71
N VAL A 18 7.52 3.34 -3.35
CA VAL A 18 7.11 3.21 -1.94
C VAL A 18 7.63 1.90 -1.35
N ASN A 19 7.39 0.75 -1.98
CA ASN A 19 7.69 -0.54 -1.36
C ASN A 19 9.17 -0.93 -1.38
N SER A 20 10.00 -0.24 -2.18
CA SER A 20 11.46 -0.39 -2.14
C SER A 20 12.10 0.27 -0.91
N LYS A 21 11.39 1.14 -0.19
CA LYS A 21 11.88 1.81 1.02
C LYS A 21 12.11 0.83 2.16
N GLY A 22 11.23 -0.16 2.30
CA GLY A 22 11.29 -1.14 3.40
C GLY A 22 11.06 -0.47 4.75
N ASP A 23 10.03 0.37 4.82
CA ASP A 23 9.57 1.01 6.05
C ASP A 23 8.13 0.59 6.34
N ARG A 24 7.54 1.13 7.41
CA ARG A 24 6.15 0.82 7.81
C ARG A 24 5.12 1.08 6.71
N PHE A 25 5.39 1.99 5.80
CA PHE A 25 4.43 2.48 4.82
C PHE A 25 4.62 1.84 3.44
N GLY A 26 5.83 1.32 3.17
CA GLY A 26 6.14 0.58 1.96
C GLY A 26 7.13 -0.56 2.21
N ASN A 27 6.64 -1.80 2.15
CA ASN A 27 7.43 -3.00 2.40
C ASN A 27 6.79 -4.25 1.77
N CYS A 28 7.54 -5.36 1.77
CA CYS A 28 7.11 -6.71 1.39
C CYS A 28 6.97 -7.61 2.63
N GLY A 29 6.40 -7.06 3.69
CA GLY A 29 6.17 -7.75 4.97
C GLY A 29 7.21 -7.43 6.03
N PHE A 30 6.98 -7.96 7.23
CA PHE A 30 7.78 -7.77 8.42
C PHE A 30 8.46 -9.08 8.83
N SER A 31 9.74 -9.02 9.18
CA SER A 31 10.54 -10.22 9.49
C SER A 31 11.73 -9.86 10.35
N GLY A 32 12.02 -10.66 11.38
CA GLY A 32 13.22 -10.44 12.22
C GLY A 32 13.23 -9.07 12.90
N ASN A 33 12.05 -8.52 13.21
CA ASN A 33 11.85 -7.18 13.77
C ASN A 33 12.12 -6.01 12.82
N GLU A 34 12.20 -6.26 11.51
CA GLU A 34 12.43 -5.24 10.49
C GLU A 34 11.45 -5.35 9.31
N TYR A 35 11.18 -4.22 8.66
CA TYR A 35 10.40 -4.18 7.42
C TYR A 35 11.28 -4.59 6.23
N LYS A 36 10.78 -5.52 5.42
CA LYS A 36 11.50 -6.01 4.24
C LYS A 36 11.31 -5.06 3.06
N LYS A 37 12.41 -4.61 2.47
CA LYS A 37 12.40 -3.93 1.17
C LYS A 37 11.89 -4.88 0.09
N CYS A 38 11.00 -4.39 -0.77
CA CYS A 38 10.61 -5.16 -1.96
C CYS A 38 11.68 -5.10 -3.04
N ALA A 39 11.98 -6.24 -3.65
CA ALA A 39 12.59 -6.26 -4.96
C ALA A 39 11.62 -5.66 -6.00
N THR A 40 12.13 -5.01 -7.04
CA THR A 40 11.31 -4.35 -8.08
C THR A 40 10.27 -5.28 -8.69
N GLY A 41 10.61 -6.57 -8.88
CA GLY A 41 9.69 -7.59 -9.41
C GLY A 41 8.61 -8.07 -8.44
N ASN A 42 8.68 -7.67 -7.15
CA ASN A 42 7.72 -8.03 -6.12
C ASN A 42 6.99 -6.80 -5.55
N ALA A 43 7.27 -5.60 -6.08
CA ALA A 43 6.74 -4.36 -5.55
C ALA A 43 5.20 -4.32 -5.51
N LEU A 44 4.54 -4.96 -6.48
CA LEU A 44 3.08 -5.08 -6.57
C LEU A 44 2.47 -6.07 -5.57
N CYS A 45 3.28 -6.83 -4.85
CA CYS A 45 2.83 -7.81 -3.84
C CYS A 45 3.05 -7.29 -2.40
N GLY A 46 3.52 -6.05 -2.23
CA GLY A 46 3.80 -5.42 -0.94
C GLY A 46 2.61 -4.65 -0.38
N LYS A 47 2.88 -3.53 0.31
CA LYS A 47 1.84 -2.57 0.73
C LYS A 47 1.06 -2.03 -0.48
N LEU A 48 -0.26 -1.95 -0.32
CA LEU A 48 -1.18 -1.41 -1.31
C LEU A 48 -0.91 0.08 -1.56
N GLN A 49 -0.92 0.46 -2.84
CA GLN A 49 -0.85 1.84 -3.29
C GLN A 49 -2.05 2.14 -4.19
N CYS A 50 -2.69 3.28 -3.95
CA CYS A 50 -3.93 3.69 -4.59
C CYS A 50 -3.86 5.11 -5.16
N GLU A 51 -4.86 5.45 -5.97
CA GLU A 51 -5.20 6.80 -6.41
C GLU A 51 -6.64 7.13 -6.00
N ASN A 52 -6.97 8.42 -5.89
CA ASN A 52 -8.33 8.92 -5.60
C ASN A 52 -8.91 8.43 -4.26
N VAL A 53 -8.06 8.18 -3.26
CA VAL A 53 -8.53 7.74 -1.94
C VAL A 53 -9.25 8.89 -1.23
N GLN A 54 -10.37 8.58 -0.58
CA GLN A 54 -11.09 9.50 0.28
C GLN A 54 -10.92 9.04 1.73
N ASP A 55 -10.93 9.99 2.66
CA ASP A 55 -10.97 9.67 4.09
C ASP A 55 -12.31 9.01 4.43
N MET A 56 -12.32 7.69 4.53
CA MET A 56 -13.48 6.91 4.94
C MET A 56 -13.06 5.84 5.95
N PRO A 57 -13.86 5.61 7.01
CA PRO A 57 -13.60 4.50 7.92
C PRO A 57 -13.67 3.17 7.18
N VAL A 58 -12.65 2.33 7.36
CA VAL A 58 -12.65 0.94 6.89
C VAL A 58 -12.68 0.05 8.12
N PHE A 59 -13.64 -0.88 8.18
CA PHE A 59 -13.87 -1.73 9.35
C PHE A 59 -14.10 -0.94 10.66
N GLY A 60 -14.70 0.25 10.58
CA GLY A 60 -14.93 1.13 11.74
C GLY A 60 -13.67 1.85 12.24
N ILE A 61 -12.55 1.73 11.54
CA ILE A 61 -11.27 2.36 11.87
C ILE A 61 -11.00 3.45 10.85
N VAL A 62 -10.62 4.64 11.31
CA VAL A 62 -10.18 5.74 10.44
C VAL A 62 -8.67 5.55 10.21
N PRO A 63 -8.24 5.15 9.00
CA PRO A 63 -6.81 5.00 8.72
C PRO A 63 -6.14 6.37 8.59
N ALA A 64 -4.83 6.41 8.82
CA ALA A 64 -4.02 7.52 8.34
C ALA A 64 -3.78 7.38 6.83
N ILE A 65 -4.14 8.41 6.06
CA ILE A 65 -3.81 8.49 4.63
C ILE A 65 -2.40 9.06 4.46
N ILE A 66 -1.58 8.35 3.67
CA ILE A 66 -0.19 8.70 3.41
C ILE A 66 -0.05 9.07 1.95
N GLN A 67 0.26 10.34 1.68
CA GLN A 67 0.52 10.82 0.33
C GLN A 67 2.02 10.87 0.07
N THR A 68 2.49 10.06 -0.89
CA THR A 68 3.87 10.07 -1.34
C THR A 68 3.96 10.65 -2.75
N PRO A 69 4.68 11.77 -2.96
CA PRO A 69 4.98 12.25 -4.31
C PRO A 69 5.88 11.25 -5.04
N SER A 70 5.51 10.86 -6.26
CA SER A 70 6.32 9.98 -7.11
C SER A 70 6.12 10.37 -8.58
N LYS A 71 7.23 10.67 -9.28
CA LYS A 71 7.29 10.91 -10.74
C LYS A 71 6.11 11.67 -11.35
N GLY A 72 5.67 12.75 -10.71
CA GLY A 72 4.60 13.63 -11.22
C GLY A 72 3.17 13.17 -10.88
N THR A 73 2.99 12.08 -10.14
CA THR A 73 1.72 11.70 -9.50
C THR A 73 1.85 11.71 -7.97
N LYS A 74 0.71 11.57 -7.28
CA LYS A 74 0.65 11.30 -5.84
C LYS A 74 0.19 9.87 -5.63
N CYS A 75 1.02 9.09 -4.95
CA CYS A 75 0.69 7.74 -4.49
C CYS A 75 0.03 7.83 -3.12
N TRP A 76 -1.02 7.05 -2.90
CA TRP A 76 -1.77 7.06 -1.65
C TRP A 76 -1.66 5.69 -1.00
N GLY A 77 -1.16 5.65 0.23
CA GLY A 77 -1.16 4.48 1.10
C GLY A 77 -2.05 4.71 2.31
N VAL A 78 -2.35 3.63 3.03
CA VAL A 78 -3.09 3.68 4.31
C VAL A 78 -2.30 3.00 5.41
N ASP A 79 -2.40 3.54 6.62
CA ASP A 79 -1.86 2.96 7.85
C ASP A 79 -2.96 2.89 8.92
N PHE A 80 -3.34 1.67 9.27
CA PHE A 80 -4.40 1.39 10.25
C PHE A 80 -3.91 1.35 11.69
N GLN A 81 -2.59 1.23 11.92
CA GLN A 81 -1.98 1.19 13.25
C GLN A 81 -2.54 0.08 14.18
N LEU A 82 -2.86 -1.09 13.64
CA LEU A 82 -3.55 -2.16 14.39
C LEU A 82 -2.67 -2.91 15.39
N GLY A 83 -1.35 -2.68 15.41
CA GLY A 83 -0.39 -3.49 16.17
C GLY A 83 0.24 -4.59 15.33
N SER A 84 1.12 -5.39 15.94
CA SER A 84 1.88 -6.46 15.25
C SER A 84 1.23 -7.84 15.34
N ASP A 85 0.19 -7.98 16.15
CA ASP A 85 -0.62 -9.19 16.35
C ASP A 85 -1.75 -9.33 15.33
N VAL A 86 -2.08 -8.25 14.62
CA VAL A 86 -3.11 -8.22 13.58
C VAL A 86 -2.47 -8.10 12.20
N PRO A 87 -2.83 -8.97 11.24
CA PRO A 87 -2.41 -8.81 9.85
C PRO A 87 -2.83 -7.45 9.28
N ASP A 88 -1.90 -6.73 8.67
CA ASP A 88 -2.15 -5.39 8.13
C ASP A 88 -3.07 -5.43 6.89
N PRO A 89 -4.29 -4.87 6.95
CA PRO A 89 -5.21 -4.83 5.81
C PRO A 89 -4.72 -3.95 4.66
N GLY A 90 -3.69 -3.14 4.89
CA GLY A 90 -3.01 -2.34 3.88
C GLY A 90 -1.98 -3.13 3.06
N MET A 91 -1.85 -4.44 3.27
CA MET A 91 -1.03 -5.33 2.43
C MET A 91 -1.85 -5.90 1.28
N VAL A 92 -1.20 -6.18 0.16
CA VAL A 92 -1.81 -6.97 -0.91
C VAL A 92 -2.15 -8.36 -0.36
N ASN A 93 -3.40 -8.78 -0.53
CA ASN A 93 -3.88 -10.06 0.00
C ASN A 93 -3.10 -11.24 -0.60
N GLU A 94 -2.81 -12.25 0.21
CA GLU A 94 -2.20 -13.49 -0.28
C GLU A 94 -3.03 -14.13 -1.41
N GLY A 95 -2.34 -14.63 -2.45
CA GLY A 95 -2.98 -15.18 -3.64
C GLY A 95 -3.46 -14.13 -4.67
N THR A 96 -3.34 -12.84 -4.37
CA THR A 96 -3.57 -11.79 -5.37
C THR A 96 -2.46 -11.83 -6.41
N ARG A 97 -2.83 -12.02 -7.67
CA ARG A 97 -1.87 -11.99 -8.77
C ARG A 97 -1.23 -10.61 -8.89
N CYS A 98 0.08 -10.55 -8.69
CA CYS A 98 0.88 -9.32 -8.78
C CYS A 98 1.89 -9.36 -9.93
N ASP A 99 2.18 -10.53 -10.51
CA ASP A 99 2.94 -10.70 -11.74
C ASP A 99 2.65 -12.06 -12.40
N ASN A 100 3.29 -12.39 -13.52
CA ASN A 100 3.27 -13.74 -14.05
C ASN A 100 4.01 -14.70 -13.10
N GLY A 101 3.26 -15.65 -12.53
CA GLY A 101 3.80 -16.61 -11.55
C GLY A 101 3.94 -16.05 -10.13
N LYS A 102 3.27 -14.92 -9.82
CA LYS A 102 3.27 -14.28 -8.50
C LYS A 102 1.89 -13.77 -8.12
#